data_AF-A0A1H7FY98-F1
#
_entry.id   AF-A0A1H7FY98-F1
#
_cell.length_a   1.000
_cell.length_b   1.000
_cell.length_c   1.000
_cell.angle_alpha   90.00
_cell.angle_beta   90.00
_cell.angle_gamma   90.00
#
_symmetry.space_group_name_H-M   'P 1'
#
loop_
_entity.id
_entity.type
_entity.pdbx_description
1 polymer ?
#
loop_
_entity_poly.entity_id
_entity_poly.type
_entity_poly.pdbx_seq_one_letter_code
_entity_poly.pdbx_strand_id
1 'polypeptide(L)'
;MDISNIVTDEFPTVGPDARVSELQGMFHETGTKAIVVADDDEYHGLVTLRQLNAAHRDPDAKARSILWHPATVTPDENVRQVARLILASQSEVLPVFEADDLVGIVAADDVLAEVQEFLSVLTVEDVYTDSLVTVDEDTTFGEALHTFRKNRITHLPVTDGDTVVGVVSLYDVLGFTTRAVDKASGGASGGFDVAAGEAAPGFRSHGGMGERAGEIDRLLDLPVADVMSEPIETALPEEGLDHAVERMLTEGVSSLIVIQEDAPAGIVTKTDVLRSLTWTGETRPPVQITNVDLLDDISRDEVVEMIDGLTGKFGGITLLEANIHLQEHDEKLRGTPLILARVRLYTDKGHFLGTGEGYGASHALHLARNVVERQLLEGKTHVETKKPPSDPEEYWSKVFGWWLTAPPRRR
;
A
#
# COMPACT_ATOMS: atom_id res chain seq x y z
N MET A 1 15.75 -6.10 -17.89
CA MET A 1 15.11 -7.23 -17.21
C MET A 1 13.64 -6.94 -17.23
N ASP A 2 12.94 -7.68 -18.05
CA ASP A 2 11.48 -7.77 -18.02
C ASP A 2 11.07 -8.77 -16.94
N ILE A 3 9.77 -8.89 -16.67
CA ILE A 3 9.26 -9.75 -15.61
C ILE A 3 8.88 -11.15 -16.08
N SER A 4 9.10 -11.53 -17.35
CA SER A 4 8.56 -12.77 -17.92
C SER A 4 8.99 -14.03 -17.18
N ASN A 5 10.15 -14.01 -16.52
CA ASN A 5 10.69 -15.14 -15.76
C ASN A 5 10.22 -15.20 -14.29
N ILE A 6 9.52 -14.15 -13.83
CA ILE A 6 9.03 -14.03 -12.46
C ILE A 6 7.50 -13.88 -12.37
N VAL A 7 6.81 -14.16 -13.47
CA VAL A 7 5.35 -14.29 -13.48
C VAL A 7 4.99 -15.64 -12.85
N THR A 8 4.20 -15.60 -11.78
CA THR A 8 3.64 -16.80 -11.15
C THR A 8 2.26 -17.08 -11.75
N ASP A 9 2.10 -18.26 -12.34
CA ASP A 9 0.84 -18.75 -12.92
C ASP A 9 -0.02 -19.56 -11.92
N GLU A 10 0.59 -20.10 -10.87
CA GLU A 10 -0.09 -20.75 -9.74
C GLU A 10 -0.35 -19.76 -8.60
N PHE A 11 -1.56 -19.20 -8.55
CA PHE A 11 -1.95 -18.26 -7.50
C PHE A 11 -3.34 -18.56 -6.93
N PRO A 12 -3.56 -18.32 -5.61
CA PRO A 12 -4.86 -18.55 -4.99
C PRO A 12 -5.94 -17.70 -5.68
N THR A 13 -6.97 -18.37 -6.18
CA THR A 13 -8.08 -17.75 -6.91
C THR A 13 -9.42 -18.20 -6.34
N VAL A 14 -10.36 -17.27 -6.24
CA VAL A 14 -11.74 -17.51 -5.79
C VAL A 14 -12.75 -16.74 -6.65
N GLY A 15 -13.98 -17.22 -6.71
CA GLY A 15 -15.07 -16.46 -7.34
C GLY A 15 -15.48 -15.22 -6.53
N PRO A 16 -16.18 -14.23 -7.14
CA PRO A 16 -16.61 -12.99 -6.50
C PRO A 16 -17.65 -13.22 -5.38
N ASP A 17 -18.25 -14.41 -5.35
CA ASP A 17 -19.22 -14.86 -4.37
C ASP A 17 -18.62 -15.59 -3.16
N ALA A 18 -17.32 -15.88 -3.17
CA ALA A 18 -16.61 -16.49 -2.04
C ALA A 18 -16.74 -15.64 -0.78
N ARG A 19 -16.76 -16.28 0.39
CA ARG A 19 -16.99 -15.58 1.67
C ARG A 19 -15.70 -15.00 2.22
N VAL A 20 -15.80 -13.88 2.93
CA VAL A 20 -14.65 -13.29 3.64
C VAL A 20 -14.00 -14.30 4.60
N SER A 21 -14.78 -15.13 5.29
CA SER A 21 -14.25 -16.19 6.16
C SER A 21 -13.41 -17.24 5.41
N GLU A 22 -13.77 -17.55 4.17
CA GLU A 22 -13.03 -18.48 3.32
C GLU A 22 -11.69 -17.86 2.91
N LEU A 23 -11.70 -16.58 2.50
CA LEU A 23 -10.48 -15.83 2.22
C LEU A 23 -9.55 -15.79 3.43
N GLN A 24 -10.08 -15.48 4.62
CA GLN A 24 -9.31 -15.49 5.88
C GLN A 24 -8.63 -16.84 6.13
N GLY A 25 -9.35 -17.94 5.94
CA GLY A 25 -8.80 -19.30 6.03
C GLY A 25 -7.66 -19.51 5.03
N MET A 26 -7.87 -19.14 3.76
CA MET A 26 -6.85 -19.27 2.72
C MET A 26 -5.59 -18.46 3.04
N PHE A 27 -5.71 -17.22 3.52
CA PHE A 27 -4.55 -16.42 3.94
C PHE A 27 -3.78 -17.08 5.09
N HIS A 28 -4.48 -17.67 6.06
CA HIS A 28 -3.85 -18.36 7.18
C HIS A 28 -3.17 -19.68 6.76
N GLU A 29 -3.78 -20.43 5.85
CA GLU A 29 -3.27 -21.75 5.40
C GLU A 29 -2.13 -21.64 4.39
N THR A 30 -2.22 -20.68 3.46
CA THR A 30 -1.26 -20.55 2.36
C THR A 30 -0.15 -19.55 2.65
N GLY A 31 -0.36 -18.61 3.58
CA GLY A 31 0.56 -17.49 3.79
C GLY A 31 0.64 -16.53 2.59
N THR A 32 -0.30 -16.61 1.65
CA THR A 32 -0.29 -15.76 0.45
C THR A 32 -0.42 -14.27 0.79
N LYS A 33 0.13 -13.41 -0.06
CA LYS A 33 0.02 -11.94 0.07
C LYS A 33 -1.25 -11.38 -0.57
N ALA A 34 -1.82 -12.11 -1.52
CA ALA A 34 -3.07 -11.75 -2.18
C ALA A 34 -3.83 -12.99 -2.66
N ILE A 35 -5.15 -12.83 -2.82
CA ILE A 35 -6.04 -13.80 -3.47
C ILE A 35 -6.66 -13.09 -4.67
N VAL A 36 -6.55 -13.69 -5.84
CA VAL A 36 -7.22 -13.23 -7.05
C VAL A 36 -8.70 -13.55 -6.96
N VAL A 37 -9.53 -12.58 -7.32
CA VAL A 37 -10.96 -12.78 -7.46
C VAL A 37 -11.30 -12.75 -8.93
N ALA A 38 -11.64 -13.91 -9.46
CA ALA A 38 -11.96 -14.12 -10.86
C ALA A 38 -12.96 -15.27 -11.01
N ASP A 39 -13.80 -15.18 -12.04
CA ASP A 39 -14.62 -16.29 -12.55
C ASP A 39 -14.07 -16.77 -13.90
N ASP A 40 -14.66 -17.82 -14.48
CA ASP A 40 -14.18 -18.51 -15.70
C ASP A 40 -13.82 -17.57 -16.88
N ASP A 41 -14.43 -16.38 -16.97
CA ASP A 41 -14.25 -15.44 -18.09
C ASP A 41 -13.91 -14.00 -17.66
N GLU A 42 -13.78 -13.69 -16.35
CA GLU A 42 -13.64 -12.30 -15.90
C GLU A 42 -12.77 -12.15 -14.65
N TYR A 43 -11.72 -11.35 -14.76
CA TYR A 43 -10.98 -10.84 -13.61
C TYR A 43 -11.76 -9.71 -12.94
N HIS A 44 -12.05 -9.86 -11.65
CA HIS A 44 -12.76 -8.84 -10.87
C HIS A 44 -11.83 -8.01 -9.98
N GLY A 45 -10.68 -8.53 -9.56
CA GLY A 45 -9.77 -7.81 -8.68
C GLY A 45 -8.90 -8.71 -7.82
N LEU A 46 -8.26 -8.12 -6.82
CA LEU A 46 -7.47 -8.80 -5.80
C LEU A 46 -8.04 -8.50 -4.40
N VAL A 47 -7.84 -9.42 -3.47
CA VAL A 47 -7.99 -9.15 -2.03
C VAL A 47 -6.63 -9.37 -1.39
N THR A 48 -6.16 -8.42 -0.58
CA THR A 48 -4.95 -8.59 0.25
C THR A 48 -5.32 -8.65 1.73
N LEU A 49 -4.36 -9.05 2.58
CA LEU A 49 -4.52 -8.99 4.03
C LEU A 49 -5.01 -7.62 4.50
N ARG A 50 -4.58 -6.52 3.87
CA ARG A 50 -5.03 -5.17 4.21
C ARG A 50 -6.54 -4.99 4.06
N GLN A 51 -7.16 -5.54 3.00
CA GLN A 51 -8.61 -5.41 2.80
C GLN A 51 -9.40 -6.31 3.75
N LEU A 52 -8.88 -7.50 4.07
CA LEU A 52 -9.49 -8.41 5.06
C LEU A 52 -9.41 -7.85 6.48
N ASN A 53 -8.27 -7.27 6.81
CA ASN A 53 -7.97 -6.73 8.12
C ASN A 53 -8.50 -5.31 8.34
N ALA A 54 -9.10 -4.70 7.32
CA ALA A 54 -9.86 -3.46 7.50
C ALA A 54 -11.07 -3.77 8.39
N ALA A 55 -11.11 -3.16 9.58
CA ALA A 55 -11.98 -3.52 10.70
C ALA A 55 -13.45 -3.78 10.33
N HIS A 56 -14.06 -4.75 11.03
CA HIS A 56 -15.50 -5.11 10.99
C HIS A 56 -16.04 -5.55 9.63
N ARG A 57 -15.41 -6.54 9.00
CA ARG A 57 -16.04 -7.25 7.88
C ARG A 57 -16.94 -8.35 8.44
N ASP A 58 -18.18 -8.35 7.97
CA ASP A 58 -19.08 -9.49 8.14
C ASP A 58 -18.40 -10.73 7.52
N PRO A 59 -18.14 -11.80 8.29
CA PRO A 59 -17.52 -13.03 7.76
C PRO A 59 -18.31 -13.63 6.60
N ASP A 60 -19.62 -13.38 6.56
CA ASP A 60 -20.51 -13.81 5.48
C ASP A 60 -20.56 -12.85 4.29
N ALA A 61 -19.86 -11.70 4.37
CA ALA A 61 -19.70 -10.82 3.22
C ALA A 61 -18.96 -11.54 2.09
N LYS A 62 -19.22 -11.09 0.87
CA LYS A 62 -18.65 -11.68 -0.35
C LYS A 62 -17.35 -10.97 -0.75
N ALA A 63 -16.44 -11.69 -1.39
CA ALA A 63 -15.16 -11.21 -1.90
C ALA A 63 -15.31 -9.93 -2.74
N ARG A 64 -16.35 -9.87 -3.59
CA ARG A 64 -16.67 -8.68 -4.41
C ARG A 64 -16.87 -7.37 -3.64
N SER A 65 -17.15 -7.44 -2.34
CA SER A 65 -17.37 -6.25 -1.51
C SER A 65 -16.09 -5.63 -0.96
N ILE A 66 -14.95 -6.31 -1.13
CA ILE A 66 -13.64 -5.92 -0.60
C ILE A 66 -12.53 -5.97 -1.66
N LEU A 67 -12.90 -5.91 -2.94
CA LEU A 67 -11.95 -5.93 -4.05
C LEU A 67 -11.05 -4.70 -4.05
N TRP A 68 -9.78 -4.96 -4.31
CA TRP A 68 -8.75 -4.00 -4.65
C TRP A 68 -8.39 -4.14 -6.13
N HIS A 69 -8.15 -3.02 -6.79
CA HIS A 69 -7.76 -2.97 -8.20
C HIS A 69 -6.41 -2.27 -8.28
N PRO A 70 -5.30 -2.97 -8.05
CA PRO A 70 -3.97 -2.40 -8.22
C PRO A 70 -3.69 -2.19 -9.72
N ALA A 71 -2.56 -1.53 -10.00
CA ALA A 71 -2.08 -1.42 -11.38
C ALA A 71 -1.81 -2.81 -11.97
N THR A 72 -2.09 -2.98 -13.26
CA THR A 72 -1.81 -4.18 -14.02
C THR A 72 -0.49 -4.03 -14.78
N VAL A 73 0.20 -5.14 -15.05
CA VAL A 73 1.46 -5.17 -15.82
C VAL A 73 1.39 -6.22 -16.92
N THR A 74 2.31 -6.16 -17.89
CA THR A 74 2.49 -7.19 -18.93
C THR A 74 3.78 -7.98 -18.67
N PRO A 75 3.93 -9.20 -19.19
CA PRO A 75 5.15 -9.99 -18.98
C PRO A 75 6.44 -9.33 -19.49
N ASP A 76 6.35 -8.44 -20.48
CA ASP A 76 7.47 -7.67 -21.03
C ASP A 76 7.78 -6.38 -20.23
N GLU A 77 7.02 -6.09 -19.18
CA GLU A 77 7.21 -4.89 -18.35
C GLU A 77 8.54 -4.93 -17.59
N ASN A 78 9.20 -3.77 -17.46
CA ASN A 78 10.50 -3.70 -16.81
C ASN A 78 10.39 -3.89 -15.29
N VAL A 79 11.29 -4.68 -14.69
CA VAL A 79 11.32 -4.92 -13.23
C VAL A 79 11.30 -3.62 -12.41
N ARG A 80 11.99 -2.56 -12.85
CA ARG A 80 11.96 -1.26 -12.15
C ARG A 80 10.60 -0.58 -12.23
N GLN A 81 9.92 -0.71 -13.37
CA GLN A 81 8.56 -0.18 -13.54
C GLN A 81 7.58 -0.96 -12.66
N VAL A 82 7.72 -2.29 -12.57
CA VAL A 82 6.95 -3.11 -11.64
C VAL A 82 7.19 -2.69 -10.18
N ALA A 83 8.44 -2.48 -9.77
CA ALA A 83 8.76 -1.95 -8.44
C ALA A 83 8.09 -0.59 -8.17
N ARG A 84 8.09 0.33 -9.15
CA ARG A 84 7.38 1.61 -9.05
C ARG A 84 5.88 1.42 -8.87
N LEU A 85 5.27 0.50 -9.63
CA LEU A 85 3.84 0.22 -9.55
C LEU A 85 3.44 -0.44 -8.22
N ILE A 86 4.28 -1.32 -7.67
CA ILE A 86 4.12 -1.92 -6.33
C ILE A 86 4.11 -0.81 -5.26
N LEU A 87 5.11 0.08 -5.29
CA LEU A 87 5.22 1.20 -4.35
C LEU A 87 4.07 2.21 -4.50
N ALA A 88 3.68 2.52 -5.74
CA ALA A 88 2.59 3.43 -6.09
C ALA A 88 1.23 2.91 -5.63
N SER A 89 0.96 1.63 -5.89
CA SER A 89 -0.33 1.01 -5.61
C SER A 89 -0.50 0.60 -4.14
N GLN A 90 0.58 0.68 -3.35
CA GLN A 90 0.64 0.14 -1.98
C GLN A 90 0.18 -1.33 -1.92
N SER A 91 0.47 -2.08 -2.97
CA SER A 91 0.10 -3.49 -3.13
C SER A 91 1.35 -4.29 -3.38
N GLU A 92 1.56 -5.34 -2.57
CA GLU A 92 2.72 -6.23 -2.72
C GLU A 92 2.57 -7.23 -3.87
N VAL A 93 1.43 -7.22 -4.58
CA VAL A 93 1.12 -8.13 -5.69
C VAL A 93 0.43 -7.36 -6.80
N LEU A 94 0.91 -7.50 -8.04
CA LEU A 94 0.29 -6.95 -9.24
C LEU A 94 -0.17 -8.08 -10.16
N PRO A 95 -1.37 -7.98 -10.76
CA PRO A 95 -1.82 -8.93 -11.76
C PRO A 95 -1.12 -8.68 -13.10
N VAL A 96 -0.76 -9.77 -13.77
CA VAL A 96 -0.06 -9.79 -15.06
C VAL A 96 -1.05 -10.18 -16.15
N PHE A 97 -1.19 -9.33 -17.16
CA PHE A 97 -2.09 -9.53 -18.29
C PHE A 97 -1.31 -9.65 -19.59
N GLU A 98 -1.74 -10.57 -20.45
CA GLU A 98 -1.43 -10.53 -21.88
C GLU A 98 -2.71 -10.18 -22.64
N ALA A 99 -2.70 -9.02 -23.31
CA ALA A 99 -3.91 -8.42 -23.87
C ALA A 99 -5.02 -8.26 -22.79
N ASP A 100 -6.06 -9.09 -22.84
CA ASP A 100 -7.19 -9.06 -21.90
C ASP A 100 -7.20 -10.26 -20.93
N ASP A 101 -6.27 -11.21 -21.11
CA ASP A 101 -6.22 -12.46 -20.34
C ASP A 101 -5.27 -12.30 -19.14
N LEU A 102 -5.77 -12.65 -17.95
CA LEU A 102 -4.94 -12.75 -16.74
C LEU A 102 -4.05 -13.99 -16.87
N VAL A 103 -2.75 -13.78 -17.09
CA VAL A 103 -1.77 -14.86 -17.25
C VAL A 103 -1.05 -15.21 -15.95
N GLY A 104 -1.05 -14.32 -14.97
CA GLY A 104 -0.31 -14.52 -13.73
C GLY A 104 -0.39 -13.38 -12.73
N ILE A 105 0.42 -13.47 -11.70
CA ILE A 105 0.72 -12.39 -10.76
C ILE A 105 2.23 -12.20 -10.62
N VAL A 106 2.64 -11.02 -10.17
CA VAL A 106 4.02 -10.75 -9.75
C VAL A 106 4.00 -10.10 -8.37
N ALA A 107 4.73 -10.66 -7.43
CA ALA A 107 4.86 -10.15 -6.08
C ALA A 107 6.14 -9.32 -5.89
N ALA A 108 6.13 -8.49 -4.85
CA ALA A 108 7.30 -7.76 -4.37
C ALA A 108 8.50 -8.68 -4.11
N ASP A 109 8.25 -9.87 -3.56
CA ASP A 109 9.30 -10.83 -3.24
C ASP A 109 9.91 -11.44 -4.52
N ASP A 110 9.11 -11.66 -5.57
CA ASP A 110 9.58 -12.14 -6.87
C ASP A 110 10.51 -11.12 -7.53
N VAL A 111 10.12 -9.83 -7.47
CA VAL A 111 10.94 -8.71 -7.94
C VAL A 111 12.27 -8.64 -7.19
N LEU A 112 12.25 -8.79 -5.86
CA LEU A 112 13.45 -8.74 -5.02
C LEU A 112 14.38 -9.94 -5.27
N ALA A 113 13.82 -11.14 -5.45
CA ALA A 113 14.58 -12.34 -5.77
C ALA A 113 15.29 -12.21 -7.13
N GLU A 114 14.60 -11.71 -8.16
CA GLU A 114 15.15 -11.54 -9.50
C GLU A 114 16.34 -10.57 -9.54
N VAL A 115 16.30 -9.52 -8.71
CA VAL A 115 17.35 -8.50 -8.69
C VAL A 115 18.44 -8.75 -7.64
N GLN A 116 18.27 -9.76 -6.78
CA GLN A 116 19.10 -9.99 -5.58
C GLN A 116 20.59 -9.99 -5.91
N GLU A 117 21.02 -10.73 -6.95
CA GLU A 117 22.44 -10.85 -7.33
C GLU A 117 23.08 -9.50 -7.71
N PHE A 118 22.27 -8.56 -8.21
CA PHE A 118 22.73 -7.23 -8.62
C PHE A 118 22.81 -6.24 -7.46
N LEU A 119 22.25 -6.58 -6.29
CA LEU A 119 22.28 -5.72 -5.10
C LEU A 119 23.62 -5.78 -4.36
N SER A 120 24.52 -6.71 -4.71
CA SER A 120 25.86 -6.88 -4.14
C SER A 120 26.78 -5.66 -4.26
N VAL A 121 26.42 -4.69 -5.12
CA VAL A 121 27.16 -3.42 -5.29
C VAL A 121 26.75 -2.35 -4.28
N LEU A 122 25.66 -2.56 -3.56
CA LEU A 122 25.14 -1.68 -2.51
C LEU A 122 25.33 -2.33 -1.14
N THR A 123 25.46 -1.50 -0.13
CA THR A 123 25.43 -1.92 1.28
C THR A 123 24.10 -1.52 1.93
N VAL A 124 23.83 -2.05 3.12
CA VAL A 124 22.66 -1.67 3.91
C VAL A 124 22.67 -0.16 4.21
N GLU A 125 23.85 0.44 4.47
CA GLU A 125 24.03 1.88 4.67
C GLU A 125 23.59 2.77 3.51
N ASP A 126 23.53 2.26 2.29
CA ASP A 126 23.06 3.02 1.14
C ASP A 126 21.52 3.19 1.12
N VAL A 127 20.78 2.38 1.88
CA VAL A 127 19.33 2.22 1.74
C VAL A 127 18.55 2.35 3.06
N TYR A 128 19.15 2.04 4.21
CA TYR A 128 18.41 2.05 5.48
C TYR A 128 17.93 3.43 5.89
N THR A 129 16.88 3.47 6.71
CA THR A 129 16.36 4.72 7.29
C THR A 129 16.92 4.95 8.69
N ASP A 130 17.67 6.04 8.89
CA ASP A 130 18.30 6.39 10.18
C ASP A 130 17.31 6.89 11.25
N SER A 131 16.13 7.37 10.83
CA SER A 131 15.15 7.96 11.75
C SER A 131 14.22 6.91 12.34
N LEU A 132 14.74 6.12 13.28
CA LEU A 132 13.97 5.11 14.01
C LEU A 132 12.88 5.76 14.87
N VAL A 133 11.63 5.45 14.55
CA VAL A 133 10.51 5.68 15.44
C VAL A 133 10.28 4.38 16.20
N THR A 134 10.53 4.38 17.50
CA THR A 134 10.36 3.20 18.36
C THR A 134 9.16 3.35 19.29
N VAL A 135 8.74 2.24 19.88
CA VAL A 135 7.77 2.18 20.98
C VAL A 135 8.35 1.33 22.11
N ASP A 136 7.95 1.63 23.34
CA ASP A 136 8.32 0.83 24.52
C ASP A 136 7.52 -0.48 24.54
N GLU A 137 8.06 -1.56 25.13
CA GLU A 137 7.39 -2.87 25.21
C GLU A 137 6.01 -2.80 25.91
N ASP A 138 5.85 -1.89 26.86
CA ASP A 138 4.59 -1.64 27.57
C ASP A 138 3.61 -0.74 26.78
N THR A 139 4.03 -0.20 25.63
CA THR A 139 3.17 0.67 24.79
C THR A 139 1.92 -0.09 24.38
N THR A 140 0.76 0.53 24.52
CA THR A 140 -0.49 -0.14 24.15
C THR A 140 -0.63 -0.25 22.64
N PHE A 141 -1.37 -1.26 22.22
CA PHE A 141 -1.66 -1.50 20.82
C PHE A 141 -2.37 -0.33 20.12
N GLY A 142 -3.29 0.34 20.83
CA GLY A 142 -3.96 1.55 20.35
C GLY A 142 -2.98 2.71 20.10
N GLU A 143 -1.98 2.86 20.97
CA GLU A 143 -0.90 3.85 20.81
C GLU A 143 0.05 3.48 19.67
N ALA A 144 0.38 2.20 19.50
CA ALA A 144 1.16 1.72 18.36
C ALA A 144 0.45 2.00 17.02
N LEU A 145 -0.86 1.71 16.92
CA LEU A 145 -1.70 2.08 15.77
C LEU A 145 -1.68 3.57 15.47
N HIS A 146 -1.78 4.41 16.51
CA HIS A 146 -1.66 5.84 16.36
C HIS A 146 -0.27 6.25 15.83
N THR A 147 0.80 5.63 16.34
CA THR A 147 2.18 5.87 15.92
C THR A 147 2.42 5.48 14.46
N PHE A 148 1.94 4.32 14.01
CA PHE A 148 1.95 3.93 12.58
C PHE A 148 1.27 5.00 11.71
N ARG A 149 0.07 5.44 12.09
CA ARG A 149 -0.71 6.42 11.32
C ARG A 149 -0.06 7.80 11.28
N LYS A 150 0.43 8.29 12.42
CA LYS A 150 1.04 9.61 12.57
C LYS A 150 2.31 9.71 11.74
N ASN A 151 3.14 8.67 11.77
CA ASN A 151 4.45 8.66 11.10
C ASN A 151 4.40 8.08 9.68
N ARG A 152 3.25 7.48 9.27
CA ARG A 152 3.06 6.81 7.96
C ARG A 152 4.07 5.69 7.72
N ILE A 153 4.35 4.93 8.76
CA ILE A 153 5.25 3.77 8.74
C ILE A 153 4.46 2.49 8.99
N THR A 154 5.07 1.36 8.65
CA THR A 154 4.45 0.03 8.75
C THR A 154 5.17 -0.89 9.73
N HIS A 155 6.33 -0.49 10.25
CA HIS A 155 7.12 -1.24 11.22
C HIS A 155 7.56 -0.30 12.34
N LEU A 156 7.53 -0.81 13.58
CA LEU A 156 7.98 -0.12 14.77
C LEU A 156 8.91 -1.08 15.53
N PRO A 157 10.19 -0.74 15.70
CA PRO A 157 11.03 -1.44 16.67
C PRO A 157 10.48 -1.21 18.07
N VAL A 158 10.46 -2.29 18.85
CA VAL A 158 10.03 -2.31 20.25
C VAL A 158 11.26 -2.33 21.13
N THR A 159 11.30 -1.46 22.14
CA THR A 159 12.44 -1.29 23.05
C THR A 159 12.08 -1.59 24.50
N ASP A 160 12.97 -2.26 25.21
CA ASP A 160 13.05 -2.27 26.69
C ASP A 160 14.24 -1.40 27.09
N GLY A 161 13.94 -0.19 27.58
CA GLY A 161 14.95 0.83 27.86
C GLY A 161 15.74 1.21 26.61
N ASP A 162 17.05 0.94 26.62
CA ASP A 162 17.97 1.25 25.51
C ASP A 162 18.16 0.07 24.53
N THR A 163 17.49 -1.06 24.76
CA THR A 163 17.66 -2.28 23.96
C THR A 163 16.45 -2.52 23.07
N VAL A 164 16.66 -2.83 21.79
CA VAL A 164 15.59 -3.30 20.91
C VAL A 164 15.32 -4.77 21.22
N VAL A 165 14.09 -5.08 21.64
CA VAL A 165 13.66 -6.43 22.04
C VAL A 165 12.80 -7.10 20.97
N GLY A 166 12.11 -6.32 20.14
CA GLY A 166 11.20 -6.84 19.12
C GLY A 166 10.94 -5.88 17.97
N VAL A 167 10.12 -6.34 17.01
CA VAL A 167 9.53 -5.48 15.98
C VAL A 167 8.05 -5.79 15.91
N VAL A 168 7.21 -4.76 15.85
CA VAL A 168 5.79 -4.88 15.55
C VAL A 168 5.50 -4.26 14.19
N SER A 169 4.84 -5.01 13.30
CA SER A 169 4.34 -4.47 12.04
C SER A 169 2.86 -4.07 12.14
N LEU A 170 2.42 -3.18 11.27
CA LEU A 170 1.01 -2.82 11.13
C LEU A 170 0.14 -4.07 10.87
N TYR A 171 0.67 -5.08 10.18
CA TYR A 171 -0.07 -6.28 9.84
C TYR A 171 -0.17 -7.26 11.01
N ASP A 172 0.86 -7.35 11.86
CA ASP A 172 0.80 -8.14 13.12
C ASP A 172 -0.29 -7.60 14.03
N VAL A 173 -0.34 -6.28 14.14
CA VAL A 173 -1.38 -5.57 14.87
C VAL A 173 -2.75 -5.91 14.27
N LEU A 174 -2.95 -5.74 12.97
CA LEU A 174 -4.26 -6.02 12.43
C LEU A 174 -4.67 -7.52 12.50
N GLY A 175 -3.72 -8.45 12.36
CA GLY A 175 -3.96 -9.89 12.47
C GLY A 175 -4.26 -10.39 13.89
N PHE A 176 -3.81 -9.68 14.92
CA PHE A 176 -4.16 -10.02 16.30
C PHE A 176 -5.63 -9.73 16.61
N THR A 177 -6.18 -8.62 16.07
CA THR A 177 -7.60 -8.26 16.27
C THR A 177 -8.56 -9.30 15.70
N THR A 178 -8.20 -9.99 14.61
CA THR A 178 -9.04 -11.03 14.00
C THR A 178 -8.97 -12.34 14.76
N ARG A 179 -7.77 -12.79 15.17
CA ARG A 179 -7.55 -14.04 15.93
C ARG A 179 -8.20 -14.04 17.32
N ALA A 180 -8.22 -12.91 18.01
CA ALA A 180 -8.86 -12.80 19.32
C ALA A 180 -10.39 -12.89 19.24
N VAL A 181 -10.98 -12.36 18.17
CA VAL A 181 -12.44 -12.41 17.93
C VAL A 181 -12.90 -13.81 17.51
N ASP A 182 -12.08 -14.56 16.75
CA ASP A 182 -12.42 -15.92 16.30
C ASP A 182 -12.42 -16.97 17.42
N LYS A 183 -11.56 -16.82 18.45
CA LYS A 183 -11.63 -17.70 19.63
C LYS A 183 -12.93 -17.52 20.44
N ALA A 184 -13.61 -16.38 20.31
CA ALA A 184 -14.86 -16.10 21.00
C ALA A 184 -16.11 -16.55 20.22
N SER A 185 -16.01 -16.81 18.91
CA SER A 185 -17.11 -17.34 18.08
C SER A 185 -17.16 -18.87 18.04
N GLY A 186 -16.08 -19.55 18.45
CA GLY A 186 -15.99 -21.00 18.68
C GLY A 186 -16.67 -21.47 19.97
N GLY A 187 -17.92 -21.07 20.21
CA GLY A 187 -18.75 -21.69 21.23
C GLY A 187 -19.07 -23.12 20.82
N ALA A 188 -18.38 -24.09 21.42
CA ALA A 188 -18.63 -25.51 21.25
C ALA A 188 -20.14 -25.80 21.25
N SER A 189 -20.63 -26.41 20.16
CA SER A 189 -21.93 -27.05 20.16
C SER A 189 -21.96 -28.05 21.31
N GLY A 190 -22.84 -27.78 22.28
CA GLY A 190 -23.03 -28.47 23.56
C GLY A 190 -22.44 -29.89 23.66
N GLY A 191 -21.41 -30.00 24.49
CA GLY A 191 -21.15 -31.24 25.22
C GLY A 191 -22.37 -31.57 26.06
N PHE A 192 -23.08 -32.63 25.71
CA PHE A 192 -24.04 -33.30 26.57
C PHE A 192 -23.28 -33.91 27.76
N ASP A 193 -23.09 -33.14 28.83
CA ASP A 193 -22.79 -33.71 30.15
C ASP A 193 -24.09 -33.97 30.89
N VAL A 194 -24.43 -35.25 30.95
CA VAL A 194 -25.62 -35.80 31.60
C VAL A 194 -25.34 -35.91 33.09
N ALA A 195 -25.52 -34.83 33.87
CA ALA A 195 -25.70 -34.94 35.31
C ALA A 195 -26.31 -33.67 35.95
N ALA A 196 -27.47 -33.88 36.60
CA ALA A 196 -28.08 -33.09 37.67
C ALA A 196 -28.87 -31.80 37.31
N GLY A 197 -30.19 -31.89 37.52
CA GLY A 197 -30.93 -30.86 38.29
C GLY A 197 -31.74 -29.83 37.50
N GLU A 198 -33.06 -30.07 37.43
CA GLU A 198 -34.17 -29.10 37.34
C GLU A 198 -34.07 -27.96 36.30
N ALA A 199 -34.85 -28.13 35.23
CA ALA A 199 -35.09 -27.13 34.20
C ALA A 199 -35.82 -25.88 34.74
N ALA A 200 -35.15 -24.73 34.72
CA ALA A 200 -35.81 -23.43 34.64
C ALA A 200 -35.98 -23.03 33.17
N PRO A 201 -37.19 -22.72 32.68
CA PRO A 201 -37.39 -22.29 31.31
C PRO A 201 -37.05 -20.80 31.17
N GLY A 202 -36.09 -20.43 30.32
CA GLY A 202 -36.09 -19.07 29.76
C GLY A 202 -34.77 -18.36 29.44
N PHE A 203 -33.58 -18.90 29.70
CA PHE A 203 -32.36 -18.16 29.34
C PHE A 203 -31.87 -18.51 27.93
N ARG A 204 -32.42 -17.81 26.93
CA ARG A 204 -31.72 -17.64 25.65
C ARG A 204 -30.60 -16.62 25.93
N SER A 205 -29.36 -17.09 26.06
CA SER A 205 -28.20 -16.21 26.00
C SER A 205 -28.17 -15.61 24.59
N HIS A 206 -28.71 -14.41 24.46
CA HIS A 206 -28.48 -13.57 23.30
C HIS A 206 -27.14 -12.90 23.56
N GLY A 207 -26.07 -13.40 22.91
CA GLY A 207 -24.75 -12.76 22.91
C GLY A 207 -24.87 -11.34 22.36
N GLY A 208 -25.09 -10.40 23.26
CA GLY A 208 -25.43 -9.02 22.96
C GLY A 208 -24.25 -8.28 22.33
N MET A 209 -24.58 -7.33 21.47
CA MET A 209 -23.64 -6.38 20.86
C MET A 209 -22.78 -5.61 21.90
N GLY A 210 -23.22 -5.53 23.17
CA GLY A 210 -22.52 -4.82 24.24
C GLY A 210 -21.33 -5.55 24.88
N GLU A 211 -21.29 -6.89 24.88
CA GLU A 211 -20.12 -7.63 25.40
C GLU A 211 -18.93 -7.54 24.43
N ARG A 212 -19.22 -7.46 23.12
CA ARG A 212 -18.21 -7.36 22.05
C ARG A 212 -17.47 -6.02 22.04
N ALA A 213 -18.18 -4.92 22.34
CA ALA A 213 -17.56 -3.59 22.40
C ALA A 213 -16.50 -3.50 23.50
N GLY A 214 -16.79 -4.05 24.70
CA GLY A 214 -15.85 -4.06 25.82
C GLY A 214 -14.70 -5.06 25.70
N GLU A 215 -14.68 -5.90 24.67
CA GLU A 215 -13.60 -6.85 24.37
C GLU A 215 -12.61 -6.27 23.35
N ILE A 216 -13.09 -5.47 22.39
CA ILE A 216 -12.24 -4.69 21.48
C ILE A 216 -11.46 -3.62 22.26
N ASP A 217 -12.08 -2.94 23.22
CA ASP A 217 -11.38 -1.99 24.09
C ASP A 217 -10.19 -2.67 24.82
N ARG A 218 -10.35 -3.91 25.29
CA ARG A 218 -9.26 -4.67 25.94
C ARG A 218 -8.13 -5.03 25.00
N LEU A 219 -8.41 -5.23 23.70
CA LEU A 219 -7.36 -5.53 22.71
C LEU A 219 -6.50 -4.31 22.40
N LEU A 220 -7.10 -3.12 22.41
CA LEU A 220 -6.37 -1.87 22.22
C LEU A 220 -5.46 -1.55 23.42
N ASP A 221 -5.82 -2.03 24.61
CA ASP A 221 -5.06 -1.87 25.85
C ASP A 221 -3.92 -2.90 26.02
N LEU A 222 -3.80 -3.90 25.14
CA LEU A 222 -2.71 -4.89 25.24
C LEU A 222 -1.35 -4.25 24.93
N PRO A 223 -0.29 -4.62 25.67
CA PRO A 223 1.05 -4.15 25.38
C PRO A 223 1.55 -4.74 24.06
N VAL A 224 2.37 -3.97 23.34
CA VAL A 224 2.98 -4.43 22.08
C VAL A 224 3.88 -5.66 22.28
N ALA A 225 4.43 -5.85 23.48
CA ALA A 225 5.19 -7.05 23.85
C ALA A 225 4.43 -8.37 23.60
N ASP A 226 3.09 -8.36 23.71
CA ASP A 226 2.27 -9.56 23.53
C ASP A 226 2.04 -9.93 22.05
N VAL A 227 2.39 -9.03 21.12
CA VAL A 227 2.11 -9.18 19.69
C VAL A 227 3.34 -8.97 18.79
N MET A 228 4.43 -8.48 19.35
CA MET A 228 5.67 -8.26 18.60
C MET A 228 6.30 -9.58 18.15
N SER A 229 7.09 -9.50 17.08
CA SER A 229 7.88 -10.64 16.60
C SER A 229 9.23 -10.68 17.31
N GLU A 230 9.59 -11.86 17.80
CA GLU A 230 10.89 -12.19 18.40
C GLU A 230 11.40 -13.55 17.85
N PRO A 231 12.71 -13.74 17.60
CA PRO A 231 13.81 -12.79 17.78
C PRO A 231 13.88 -11.72 16.68
N ILE A 232 14.58 -10.60 16.97
CA ILE A 232 14.80 -9.55 15.98
C ILE A 232 15.87 -9.94 14.95
N GLU A 233 15.48 -9.89 13.68
CA GLU A 233 16.44 -10.01 12.59
C GLU A 233 17.19 -8.67 12.42
N THR A 234 18.52 -8.75 12.49
CA THR A 234 19.41 -7.58 12.47
C THR A 234 20.33 -7.57 11.26
N ALA A 235 20.81 -6.39 10.87
CA ALA A 235 21.81 -6.18 9.82
C ALA A 235 22.89 -5.19 10.28
N LEU A 236 24.08 -5.28 9.67
CA LEU A 236 25.14 -4.28 9.87
C LEU A 236 25.10 -3.23 8.75
N PRO A 237 25.48 -1.96 8.99
CA PRO A 237 25.56 -0.93 7.94
C PRO A 237 26.39 -1.37 6.73
N GLU A 238 27.52 -2.01 6.96
CA GLU A 238 28.46 -2.49 5.93
C GLU A 238 28.06 -3.83 5.29
N GLU A 239 26.96 -4.46 5.72
CA GLU A 239 26.46 -5.69 5.13
C GLU A 239 26.02 -5.46 3.68
N GLY A 240 26.31 -6.42 2.80
CA GLY A 240 25.85 -6.37 1.41
C GLY A 240 24.33 -6.44 1.34
N LEU A 241 23.73 -5.58 0.51
CA LEU A 241 22.27 -5.49 0.41
C LEU A 241 21.65 -6.76 -0.18
N ASP A 242 22.38 -7.49 -1.02
CA ASP A 242 22.03 -8.81 -1.53
C ASP A 242 21.82 -9.85 -0.41
N HIS A 243 22.73 -9.90 0.56
CA HIS A 243 22.63 -10.79 1.72
C HIS A 243 21.48 -10.39 2.66
N ALA A 244 21.28 -9.09 2.88
CA ALA A 244 20.16 -8.59 3.67
C ALA A 244 18.82 -9.01 3.03
N VAL A 245 18.68 -8.88 1.71
CA VAL A 245 17.49 -9.31 0.96
C VAL A 245 17.32 -10.82 0.99
N GLU A 246 18.40 -11.60 0.82
CA GLU A 246 18.38 -13.06 0.92
C GLU A 246 17.76 -13.52 2.25
N ARG A 247 18.18 -12.89 3.35
CA ARG A 247 17.67 -13.17 4.69
C ARG A 247 16.22 -12.76 4.85
N MET A 248 15.84 -11.58 4.36
CA MET A 248 14.43 -11.15 4.36
C MET A 248 13.51 -12.12 3.60
N LEU A 249 13.98 -12.68 2.48
CA LEU A 249 13.21 -13.64 1.69
C LEU A 249 13.18 -15.02 2.36
N THR A 250 14.32 -15.50 2.85
CA THR A 250 14.46 -16.85 3.44
C THR A 250 13.73 -16.97 4.77
N GLU A 251 13.87 -15.97 5.64
CA GLU A 251 13.24 -15.95 6.97
C GLU A 251 11.79 -15.42 6.92
N GLY A 252 11.33 -14.95 5.75
CA GLY A 252 9.97 -14.42 5.58
C GLY A 252 9.72 -13.09 6.30
N VAL A 253 10.77 -12.35 6.66
CA VAL A 253 10.66 -11.06 7.36
C VAL A 253 10.63 -9.89 6.37
N SER A 254 9.87 -8.85 6.71
CA SER A 254 9.71 -7.65 5.88
C SER A 254 10.73 -6.54 6.18
N SER A 255 11.47 -6.67 7.29
CA SER A 255 12.41 -5.66 7.78
C SER A 255 13.54 -6.26 8.62
N LEU A 256 14.69 -5.60 8.62
CA LEU A 256 15.83 -5.86 9.49
C LEU A 256 16.18 -4.59 10.29
N ILE A 257 16.49 -4.75 11.58
CA ILE A 257 17.00 -3.65 12.40
C ILE A 257 18.50 -3.49 12.15
N VAL A 258 18.93 -2.30 11.78
CA VAL A 258 20.34 -1.99 11.54
C VAL A 258 20.99 -1.67 12.88
N ILE A 259 22.03 -2.42 13.24
CA ILE A 259 22.77 -2.27 14.49
C ILE A 259 24.16 -1.73 14.18
N GLN A 260 24.56 -0.64 14.85
CA GLN A 260 25.89 -0.06 14.78
C GLN A 260 26.41 0.18 16.20
N GLU A 261 27.65 -0.24 16.48
CA GLU A 261 28.27 -0.08 17.81
C GLU A 261 27.38 -0.59 18.97
N ASP A 262 26.74 -1.74 18.77
CA ASP A 262 25.80 -2.38 19.72
C ASP A 262 24.52 -1.56 20.03
N ALA A 263 24.19 -0.57 19.19
CA ALA A 263 22.99 0.24 19.29
C ALA A 263 22.16 0.22 18.00
N PRO A 264 20.82 0.38 18.07
CA PRO A 264 19.99 0.49 16.88
C PRO A 264 20.26 1.82 16.15
N ALA A 265 20.79 1.70 14.93
CA ALA A 265 21.10 2.83 14.06
C ALA A 265 19.99 3.13 13.06
N GLY A 266 19.24 2.11 12.66
CA GLY A 266 18.25 2.26 11.60
C GLY A 266 17.37 1.03 11.39
N ILE A 267 16.53 1.10 10.35
CA ILE A 267 15.73 -0.02 9.86
C ILE A 267 15.84 -0.06 8.34
N VAL A 268 15.96 -1.26 7.78
CA VAL A 268 15.86 -1.50 6.34
C VAL A 268 14.69 -2.43 6.07
N THR A 269 13.83 -2.06 5.13
CA THR A 269 12.65 -2.85 4.76
C THR A 269 12.68 -3.27 3.30
N LYS A 270 11.91 -4.31 2.93
CA LYS A 270 11.66 -4.67 1.52
C LYS A 270 11.18 -3.47 0.70
N THR A 271 10.42 -2.55 1.31
CA THR A 271 9.96 -1.31 0.66
C THR A 271 11.11 -0.37 0.34
N ASP A 272 12.11 -0.27 1.20
CA ASP A 272 13.28 0.59 0.98
C ASP A 272 14.18 0.02 -0.12
N VAL A 273 14.35 -1.31 -0.16
CA VAL A 273 15.05 -1.99 -1.25
C VAL A 273 14.30 -1.83 -2.58
N LEU A 274 12.99 -2.08 -2.62
CA LEU A 274 12.20 -1.83 -3.83
C LEU A 274 12.31 -0.36 -4.27
N ARG A 275 12.32 0.56 -3.30
CA ARG A 275 12.49 1.98 -3.57
C ARG A 275 13.85 2.24 -4.20
N SER A 276 14.95 1.67 -3.70
CA SER A 276 16.28 1.86 -4.29
C SER A 276 16.37 1.40 -5.75
N LEU A 277 15.63 0.36 -6.15
CA LEU A 277 15.53 -0.07 -7.56
C LEU A 277 14.90 0.99 -8.47
N THR A 278 14.04 1.85 -7.90
CA THR A 278 13.40 2.95 -8.63
C THR A 278 14.32 4.16 -8.78
N TRP A 279 15.42 4.20 -8.02
CA TRP A 279 16.40 5.29 -8.05
C TRP A 279 17.27 5.12 -9.28
N THR A 280 16.87 5.79 -10.34
CA THR A 280 17.77 6.08 -11.44
C THR A 280 18.66 7.24 -10.99
N GLY A 281 19.97 7.14 -11.21
CA GLY A 281 20.88 8.30 -11.14
C GLY A 281 20.46 9.46 -12.07
N GLU A 282 19.45 9.22 -12.91
CA GLU A 282 18.62 10.23 -13.54
C GLU A 282 17.30 10.37 -12.76
N THR A 283 17.15 11.48 -12.06
CA THR A 283 15.85 11.99 -11.60
C THR A 283 14.98 12.29 -12.84
N ARG A 284 14.37 11.29 -13.46
CA ARG A 284 13.40 11.48 -14.55
C ARG A 284 12.20 10.52 -14.38
N PRO A 285 11.02 11.00 -13.98
CA PRO A 285 9.77 10.26 -13.93
C PRO A 285 9.33 9.89 -15.35
N PRO A 286 8.57 8.80 -15.51
CA PRO A 286 8.08 8.40 -16.83
C PRO A 286 7.03 9.42 -17.30
N VAL A 287 7.48 10.40 -18.08
CA VAL A 287 6.60 11.29 -18.84
C VAL A 287 6.24 10.60 -20.15
N GLN A 288 4.98 10.17 -20.26
CA GLN A 288 4.40 9.70 -21.51
C GLN A 288 3.75 10.85 -22.24
N ILE A 289 4.09 11.02 -23.52
CA ILE A 289 3.56 12.08 -24.36
C ILE A 289 2.82 11.43 -25.53
N THR A 290 1.53 11.70 -25.67
CA THR A 290 0.72 11.33 -26.83
C THR A 290 0.76 12.45 -27.86
N ASN A 291 0.87 12.09 -29.15
CA ASN A 291 1.02 13.02 -30.28
C ASN A 291 2.31 13.84 -30.19
N VAL A 292 3.44 13.13 -30.02
CA VAL A 292 4.79 13.70 -29.94
C VAL A 292 5.13 14.54 -31.17
N ASP A 293 4.54 14.23 -32.33
CA ASP A 293 4.73 14.98 -33.58
C ASP A 293 4.24 16.44 -33.51
N LEU A 294 3.49 16.82 -32.47
CA LEU A 294 3.05 18.20 -32.24
C LEU A 294 4.05 19.02 -31.38
N LEU A 295 5.15 18.42 -30.93
CA LEU A 295 6.24 19.08 -30.20
C LEU A 295 7.21 19.83 -31.13
N ASP A 296 6.68 20.83 -31.85
CA ASP A 296 7.46 21.58 -32.85
C ASP A 296 8.38 22.64 -32.23
N ASP A 297 8.00 23.19 -31.07
CA ASP A 297 8.63 24.36 -30.44
C ASP A 297 9.17 24.10 -29.02
N ILE A 298 9.17 22.83 -28.58
CA ILE A 298 9.74 22.38 -27.31
C ILE A 298 10.21 20.93 -27.45
N SER A 299 11.42 20.64 -26.96
CA SER A 299 11.96 19.28 -27.00
C SER A 299 11.33 18.37 -25.93
N ARG A 300 11.36 17.06 -26.16
CA ARG A 300 10.95 16.08 -25.15
C ARG A 300 11.70 16.26 -23.83
N ASP A 301 13.00 16.55 -23.88
CA ASP A 301 13.81 16.77 -22.67
C ASP A 301 13.34 18.00 -21.89
N GLU A 302 13.03 19.11 -22.57
CA GLU A 302 12.46 20.32 -21.92
C GLU A 302 11.09 20.05 -21.29
N VAL A 303 10.27 19.17 -21.89
CA VAL A 303 8.99 18.75 -21.29
C VAL A 303 9.22 17.92 -20.04
N VAL A 304 10.21 17.01 -20.03
CA VAL A 304 10.56 16.22 -18.85
C VAL A 304 11.04 17.14 -17.72
N GLU A 305 11.99 18.04 -18.01
CA GLU A 305 12.49 19.02 -17.03
C GLU A 305 11.38 19.92 -16.47
N MET A 306 10.40 20.28 -17.31
CA MET A 306 9.24 21.06 -16.88
C MET A 306 8.39 20.33 -15.85
N ILE A 307 8.19 19.02 -16.02
CA ILE A 307 7.42 18.19 -15.10
C ILE A 307 8.23 17.89 -13.82
N ASP A 308 9.54 17.69 -13.93
CA ASP A 308 10.44 17.51 -12.77
C ASP A 308 10.50 18.76 -11.91
N GLY A 309 10.55 19.92 -12.55
CA GLY A 309 10.51 21.21 -11.88
C GLY A 309 9.20 21.46 -11.12
N LEU A 310 8.11 20.74 -11.40
CA LEU A 310 6.89 20.81 -10.60
C LEU A 310 7.06 20.09 -9.28
N THR A 311 7.55 18.85 -9.28
CA THR A 311 7.57 17.99 -8.09
C THR A 311 8.73 18.32 -7.16
N GLY A 312 9.90 18.67 -7.72
CA GLY A 312 11.07 19.07 -6.94
C GLY A 312 10.86 20.33 -6.09
N LYS A 313 9.91 21.20 -6.46
CA LYS A 313 9.57 22.41 -5.68
C LYS A 313 8.72 22.12 -4.45
N PHE A 314 8.07 20.97 -4.37
CA PHE A 314 7.14 20.61 -3.32
C PHE A 314 7.63 19.36 -2.59
N GLY A 315 8.56 19.56 -1.65
CA GLY A 315 9.11 18.50 -0.81
C GLY A 315 8.00 17.65 -0.19
N GLY A 316 8.07 16.34 -0.41
CA GLY A 316 7.10 15.37 0.11
C GLY A 316 5.96 14.99 -0.84
N ILE A 317 6.08 15.26 -2.15
CA ILE A 317 5.22 14.71 -3.21
C ILE A 317 6.11 13.95 -4.20
N THR A 318 5.84 12.65 -4.35
CA THR A 318 6.56 11.76 -5.28
C THR A 318 5.76 11.59 -6.56
N LEU A 319 6.34 11.95 -7.71
CA LEU A 319 5.72 11.70 -9.01
C LEU A 319 5.89 10.24 -9.41
N LEU A 320 4.77 9.56 -9.63
CA LEU A 320 4.73 8.16 -10.03
C LEU A 320 4.70 8.07 -11.56
N GLU A 321 3.88 8.92 -12.21
CA GLU A 321 3.68 8.95 -13.65
C GLU A 321 3.15 10.32 -14.10
N ALA A 322 3.50 10.75 -15.32
CA ALA A 322 2.93 11.93 -15.95
C ALA A 322 2.46 11.62 -17.37
N ASN A 323 1.17 11.85 -17.63
CA ASN A 323 0.54 11.66 -18.93
C ASN A 323 0.24 13.01 -19.57
N ILE A 324 0.83 13.24 -20.74
CA ILE A 324 0.67 14.47 -21.51
C ILE A 324 -0.01 14.13 -22.84
N HIS A 325 -1.12 14.80 -23.10
CA HIS A 325 -1.84 14.67 -24.36
C HIS A 325 -1.91 16.02 -25.06
N LEU A 326 -1.46 16.05 -26.32
CA LEU A 326 -1.49 17.22 -27.18
C LEU A 326 -2.54 17.06 -28.27
N GLN A 327 -3.32 18.12 -28.50
CA GLN A 327 -4.34 18.15 -29.53
C GLN A 327 -4.25 19.47 -30.31
N GLU A 328 -4.08 19.40 -31.63
CA GLU A 328 -4.14 20.57 -32.52
C GLU A 328 -5.59 20.98 -32.79
N HIS A 329 -5.83 22.29 -32.82
CA HIS A 329 -7.07 22.91 -33.29
C HIS A 329 -6.88 23.53 -34.68
N ASP A 330 -7.99 23.74 -35.40
CA ASP A 330 -7.98 24.31 -36.75
C ASP A 330 -7.47 25.77 -36.81
N GLU A 331 -7.46 26.48 -35.67
CA GLU A 331 -7.04 27.88 -35.58
C GLU A 331 -5.51 28.03 -35.57
N LYS A 332 -4.98 29.00 -36.34
CA LYS A 332 -3.54 29.30 -36.39
C LYS A 332 -3.27 30.79 -36.24
N LEU A 333 -2.22 31.13 -35.49
CA LEU A 333 -1.73 32.51 -35.36
C LEU A 333 -0.35 32.61 -35.99
N ARG A 334 -0.23 33.42 -37.06
CA ARG A 334 1.05 33.64 -37.79
C ARG A 334 1.75 32.35 -38.23
N GLY A 335 0.97 31.32 -38.55
CA GLY A 335 1.48 30.00 -38.98
C GLY A 335 1.66 28.99 -37.85
N THR A 336 1.60 29.41 -36.58
CA THR A 336 1.67 28.51 -35.42
C THR A 336 0.27 28.00 -35.06
N PRO A 337 0.06 26.68 -34.99
CA PRO A 337 -1.23 26.11 -34.63
C PRO A 337 -1.58 26.34 -33.15
N LEU A 338 -2.88 26.46 -32.86
CA LEU A 338 -3.38 26.44 -31.49
C LEU A 338 -3.39 24.99 -30.98
N ILE A 339 -2.69 24.74 -29.88
CA ILE A 339 -2.56 23.43 -29.24
C ILE A 339 -3.27 23.45 -27.90
N LEU A 340 -4.05 22.41 -27.63
CA LEU A 340 -4.53 22.07 -26.29
C LEU A 340 -3.62 21.00 -25.68
N ALA A 341 -3.01 21.34 -24.55
CA ALA A 341 -2.25 20.41 -23.74
C ALA A 341 -3.08 19.99 -22.52
N ARG A 342 -3.17 18.68 -22.28
CA ARG A 342 -3.71 18.10 -21.05
C ARG A 342 -2.58 17.37 -20.33
N VAL A 343 -2.28 17.81 -19.12
CA VAL A 343 -1.24 17.23 -18.26
C VAL A 343 -1.93 16.57 -17.08
N ARG A 344 -1.75 15.26 -16.93
CA ARG A 344 -2.23 14.49 -15.80
C ARG A 344 -1.03 13.94 -15.03
N LEU A 345 -0.89 14.34 -13.78
CA LEU A 345 0.13 13.81 -12.88
C LEU A 345 -0.48 12.81 -11.93
N TYR A 346 0.19 11.68 -11.74
CA TYR A 346 -0.12 10.67 -10.74
C TYR A 346 0.96 10.70 -9.68
N THR A 347 0.57 10.99 -8.44
CA THR A 347 1.51 11.15 -7.32
C THR A 347 1.09 10.28 -6.15
N ASP A 348 2.00 10.08 -5.20
CA ASP A 348 1.72 9.47 -3.89
C ASP A 348 0.69 10.22 -3.03
N LYS A 349 0.27 11.42 -3.47
CA LYS A 349 -0.72 12.29 -2.81
C LYS A 349 -2.04 12.42 -3.57
N GLY A 350 -2.21 11.63 -4.63
CA GLY A 350 -3.36 11.69 -5.54
C GLY A 350 -2.98 12.15 -6.94
N HIS A 351 -3.98 12.42 -7.78
CA HIS A 351 -3.75 12.85 -9.15
C HIS A 351 -4.14 14.32 -9.36
N PHE A 352 -3.42 14.99 -10.25
CA PHE A 352 -3.62 16.38 -10.60
C PHE A 352 -3.85 16.50 -12.11
N LEU A 353 -4.75 17.39 -12.51
CA LEU A 353 -5.08 17.60 -13.91
C LEU A 353 -5.00 19.08 -14.24
N GLY A 354 -4.14 19.43 -15.18
CA GLY A 354 -4.08 20.75 -15.76
C GLY A 354 -4.36 20.70 -17.25
N THR A 355 -5.05 21.72 -17.73
CA THR A 355 -5.30 21.93 -19.16
C THR A 355 -4.87 23.34 -19.53
N GLY A 356 -4.26 23.49 -20.69
CA GLY A 356 -3.81 24.77 -21.21
C GLY A 356 -3.93 24.82 -22.72
N GLU A 357 -4.44 25.93 -23.25
CA GLU A 357 -4.56 26.18 -24.68
C GLU A 357 -3.63 27.34 -25.06
N GLY A 358 -2.74 27.11 -26.02
CA GLY A 358 -1.76 28.09 -26.45
C GLY A 358 -1.31 27.86 -27.88
N TYR A 359 -0.90 28.93 -28.57
CA TYR A 359 -0.29 28.80 -29.89
C TYR A 359 1.12 28.21 -29.73
N GLY A 360 1.30 26.97 -30.18
CA GLY A 360 2.51 26.15 -29.95
C GLY A 360 2.42 25.26 -28.72
N ALA A 361 3.10 24.10 -28.76
CA ALA A 361 3.08 23.12 -27.69
C ALA A 361 3.74 23.65 -26.41
N SER A 362 4.84 24.40 -26.54
CA SER A 362 5.53 25.04 -25.42
C SER A 362 4.59 25.92 -24.58
N HIS A 363 3.82 26.78 -25.25
CA HIS A 363 2.89 27.68 -24.58
C HIS A 363 1.73 26.94 -23.92
N ALA A 364 1.12 25.98 -24.63
CA ALA A 364 0.02 25.17 -24.10
C ALA A 364 0.44 24.38 -22.85
N LEU A 365 1.63 23.76 -22.89
CA LEU A 365 2.19 23.00 -21.77
C LEU A 365 2.50 23.88 -20.55
N HIS A 366 3.06 25.08 -20.75
CA HIS A 366 3.27 26.02 -19.64
C HIS A 366 1.97 26.44 -18.95
N LEU A 367 0.90 26.66 -19.72
CA LEU A 367 -0.40 27.00 -19.16
C LEU A 367 -0.99 25.83 -18.37
N ALA A 368 -0.94 24.61 -18.92
CA ALA A 368 -1.40 23.40 -18.23
C ALA A 368 -0.61 23.15 -16.94
N ARG A 369 0.72 23.28 -17.00
CA ARG A 369 1.63 23.18 -15.84
C ARG A 369 1.24 24.13 -14.72
N ASN A 370 0.99 25.40 -15.01
CA ASN A 370 0.63 26.40 -13.99
C ASN A 370 -0.69 26.06 -13.28
N VAL A 371 -1.62 25.39 -13.97
CA VAL A 371 -2.86 24.89 -13.36
C VAL A 371 -2.55 23.77 -12.36
N VAL A 372 -1.71 22.80 -12.75
CA VAL A 372 -1.25 21.72 -11.88
C VAL A 372 -0.49 22.26 -10.66
N GLU A 373 0.44 23.19 -10.88
CA GLU A 373 1.23 23.84 -9.83
C GLU A 373 0.33 24.52 -8.78
N ARG A 374 -0.74 25.20 -9.22
CA ARG A 374 -1.72 25.80 -8.31
C ARG A 374 -2.47 24.75 -7.50
N GLN A 375 -2.86 23.63 -8.11
CA GLN A 375 -3.54 22.55 -7.38
C GLN A 375 -2.63 21.92 -6.32
N LEU A 376 -1.35 21.72 -6.66
CA LEU A 376 -0.32 21.25 -5.72
C LEU A 376 -0.15 22.23 -4.55
N LEU A 377 -0.09 23.55 -4.82
CA LEU A 377 0.03 24.60 -3.79
C LEU A 377 -1.18 24.66 -2.83
N GLU A 378 -2.39 24.46 -3.35
CA GLU A 378 -3.61 24.59 -2.57
C GLU A 378 -3.90 23.36 -1.70
N GLY A 379 -3.11 22.28 -1.81
CA GLY A 379 -3.37 20.99 -1.17
C GLY A 379 -4.70 20.35 -1.62
N LYS A 380 -5.35 20.93 -2.62
CA LYS A 380 -6.66 20.51 -3.11
C LYS A 380 -6.46 19.32 -4.03
N THR A 381 -6.46 18.14 -3.43
CA THR A 381 -7.06 16.99 -4.10
C THR A 381 -8.55 17.29 -4.27
N HIS A 382 -9.20 16.72 -5.28
CA HIS A 382 -10.61 17.00 -5.60
C HIS A 382 -11.61 16.60 -4.48
N VAL A 383 -11.15 16.26 -3.26
CA VAL A 383 -11.95 15.63 -2.21
C VAL A 383 -12.05 16.45 -0.90
N GLU A 384 -11.23 17.47 -0.63
CA GLU A 384 -11.29 18.13 0.68
C GLU A 384 -12.40 19.19 0.81
N THR A 385 -13.48 18.81 1.50
CA THR A 385 -14.54 19.71 1.95
C THR A 385 -14.17 20.32 3.32
N LYS A 386 -14.46 21.62 3.49
CA LYS A 386 -14.09 22.47 4.64
C LYS A 386 -14.95 22.22 5.90
N LYS A 387 -14.41 21.58 6.95
CA LYS A 387 -14.53 21.95 8.40
C LYS A 387 -14.05 20.80 9.33
N PRO A 388 -13.24 21.07 10.37
CA PRO A 388 -13.02 20.11 11.44
C PRO A 388 -14.16 20.18 12.51
N PRO A 389 -14.65 19.03 13.06
CA PRO A 389 -15.60 18.99 14.17
C PRO A 389 -14.93 19.06 15.55
N SER A 390 -15.73 19.37 16.57
CA SER A 390 -15.33 19.91 17.88
C SER A 390 -15.43 18.94 19.07
N ASP A 391 -15.38 17.62 18.83
CA ASP A 391 -15.57 16.59 19.87
C ASP A 391 -14.62 15.39 19.66
N PRO A 392 -13.80 14.98 20.66
CA PRO A 392 -12.89 13.83 20.55
C PRO A 392 -13.57 12.48 20.25
N GLU A 393 -14.79 12.22 20.72
CA GLU A 393 -15.51 10.97 20.42
C GLU A 393 -16.05 10.96 18.98
N GLU A 394 -16.52 12.12 18.50
CA GLU A 394 -16.88 12.33 17.10
C GLU A 394 -15.64 12.32 16.18
N TYR A 395 -14.47 12.73 16.70
CA TYR A 395 -13.18 12.68 16.02
C TYR A 395 -12.77 11.23 15.76
N TRP A 396 -12.80 10.32 16.73
CA TRP A 396 -12.45 8.91 16.51
C TRP A 396 -13.45 8.19 15.58
N SER A 397 -14.75 8.46 15.75
CA SER A 397 -15.80 7.99 14.83
C SER A 397 -15.61 8.51 13.40
N LYS A 398 -15.11 9.73 13.19
CA LYS A 398 -14.79 10.28 11.86
C LYS A 398 -13.42 9.89 11.33
N VAL A 399 -12.43 9.67 12.19
CA VAL A 399 -11.02 9.33 11.87
C VAL A 399 -10.87 7.87 11.44
N PHE A 400 -11.78 7.00 11.88
CA PHE A 400 -11.95 5.63 11.40
C PHE A 400 -13.26 5.41 10.62
N GLY A 401 -14.22 6.35 10.64
CA GLY A 401 -15.53 6.21 9.99
C GLY A 401 -15.48 6.15 8.46
N TRP A 402 -14.59 6.90 7.81
CA TRP A 402 -14.38 6.78 6.36
C TRP A 402 -13.69 5.47 5.97
N TRP A 403 -13.08 4.77 6.95
CA TRP A 403 -12.52 3.42 6.82
C TRP A 403 -13.55 2.32 7.16
N LEU A 404 -14.64 2.69 7.86
CA LEU A 404 -15.74 1.82 8.34
C LEU A 404 -17.10 2.01 7.63
N THR A 405 -17.21 2.88 6.61
CA THR A 405 -18.48 3.07 5.87
C THR A 405 -18.31 2.75 4.39
N ALA A 406 -19.05 1.76 3.90
CA ALA A 406 -19.24 1.47 2.48
C ALA A 406 -19.89 2.68 1.75
N PRO A 407 -19.72 2.84 0.42
CA PRO A 407 -20.42 3.90 -0.30
C PRO A 407 -21.93 3.70 -0.19
N PRO A 408 -22.74 4.77 -0.15
CA PRO A 408 -24.19 4.62 -0.14
C PRO A 408 -24.62 3.95 -1.45
N ARG A 409 -25.27 2.79 -1.32
CA ARG A 409 -25.99 2.13 -2.41
C ARG A 409 -26.95 3.14 -3.04
N ARG A 410 -26.70 3.54 -4.31
CA ARG A 410 -27.75 4.18 -5.12
C ARG A 410 -28.85 3.14 -5.32
N ARG A 411 -30.09 3.55 -4.99
CA ARG A 411 -31.31 2.78 -5.23
C ARG A 411 -31.63 2.69 -6.72
#